data_AF-A0A6A6GM23-F1
#
_entry.id   AF-A0A6A6GM23-F1
#
_cell.length_a   1.000
_cell.length_b   1.000
_cell.length_c   1.000
_cell.angle_alpha   90.00
_cell.angle_beta   90.00
_cell.angle_gamma   90.00
#
_symmetry.space_group_name_H-M   'P 1'
#
loop_
_entity.id
_entity.type
_entity.pdbx_description
1 polymer ?
#
loop_
_entity_poly.entity_id
_entity_poly.type
_entity_poly.pdbx_seq_one_letter_code
_entity_poly.pdbx_strand_id
1 'polypeptide(L)'
;QQPAQQHVEPSGGGDETPLYVNAKQFHRILKRRTARQKLEEVLRLTSKGRKPYLHESRHAHAMRRPRGPGGRFLTADEVAAMAKNEGKENGDDSKSDGASNS
;
A
#
# COMPACT_ATOMS: atom_id res chain seq x y z
N GLN A 1 -35.86 -19.89 25.55
CA GLN A 1 -35.48 -18.83 24.59
C GLN A 1 -34.88 -17.69 25.41
N GLN A 2 -33.58 -17.41 25.30
CA GLN A 2 -32.98 -16.23 25.95
C GLN A 2 -33.11 -15.03 25.01
N PRO A 3 -33.41 -13.80 25.50
CA PRO A 3 -33.54 -12.64 24.64
C PRO A 3 -32.17 -12.14 24.16
N ALA A 4 -32.09 -11.81 22.87
CA ALA A 4 -30.92 -11.19 22.25
C ALA A 4 -30.73 -9.77 22.80
N GLN A 5 -29.60 -9.53 23.45
CA GLN A 5 -29.20 -8.19 23.85
C GLN A 5 -28.73 -7.41 22.62
N GLN A 6 -29.54 -6.45 22.18
CA GLN A 6 -29.11 -5.40 21.27
C GLN A 6 -28.20 -4.46 22.07
N HIS A 7 -26.96 -4.25 21.62
CA HIS A 7 -26.08 -3.23 22.18
C HIS A 7 -25.69 -2.24 21.08
N VAL A 8 -26.09 -1.00 21.32
CA VAL A 8 -25.91 0.21 20.52
C VAL A 8 -24.52 0.80 20.73
N GLU A 9 -23.94 1.33 19.65
CA GLU A 9 -22.68 2.10 19.58
C GLU A 9 -22.74 3.37 20.47
N PRO A 10 -21.63 3.78 21.14
CA PRO A 10 -21.44 5.16 21.52
C PRO A 10 -20.32 5.83 20.71
N SER A 11 -20.72 6.95 20.11
CA SER A 11 -19.88 7.97 19.50
C SER A 11 -18.91 8.61 20.50
N GLY A 12 -17.80 9.09 19.97
CA GLY A 12 -16.68 9.68 20.71
C GLY A 12 -17.03 10.78 21.72
N GLY A 13 -16.23 10.82 22.78
CA GLY A 13 -16.24 11.83 23.82
C GLY A 13 -15.89 11.15 25.14
N GLY A 14 -14.91 11.71 25.87
CA GLY A 14 -14.33 11.10 27.06
C GLY A 14 -15.36 10.63 28.07
N ASP A 15 -15.00 9.57 28.80
CA ASP A 15 -15.79 8.92 29.86
C ASP A 15 -16.80 7.87 29.36
N GLU A 16 -16.30 6.95 28.54
CA GLU A 16 -16.99 5.68 28.27
C GLU A 16 -17.23 4.92 29.58
N THR A 17 -18.50 4.67 29.86
CA THR A 17 -18.96 3.71 30.88
C THR A 17 -18.13 2.42 30.82
N PRO A 18 -17.69 1.84 31.95
CA PRO A 18 -16.88 0.65 31.92
C PRO A 18 -17.72 -0.52 31.42
N LEU A 19 -17.63 -0.80 30.11
CA LEU A 19 -18.07 -2.05 29.52
C LEU A 19 -17.44 -3.17 30.34
N TYR A 20 -18.26 -4.11 30.82
CA TYR A 20 -17.75 -5.23 31.60
C TYR A 20 -16.74 -6.02 30.78
N VAL A 21 -15.47 -5.88 31.15
CA VAL A 21 -14.34 -6.57 30.53
C VAL A 21 -13.73 -7.53 31.54
N ASN A 22 -12.80 -8.35 31.07
CA ASN A 22 -12.02 -9.19 31.96
C ASN A 22 -11.33 -8.33 33.05
N ALA A 23 -11.59 -8.66 34.32
CA ALA A 23 -11.07 -7.94 35.48
C ALA A 23 -9.53 -7.78 35.46
N LYS A 24 -8.80 -8.77 34.94
CA LYS A 24 -7.33 -8.73 34.84
C LYS A 24 -6.82 -7.75 33.77
N GLN A 25 -7.69 -7.30 32.86
CA GLN A 25 -7.33 -6.47 31.71
C GLN A 25 -7.75 -5.01 31.86
N PHE A 26 -8.75 -4.70 32.69
CA PHE A 26 -9.37 -3.37 32.82
C PHE A 26 -8.36 -2.20 32.84
N HIS A 27 -7.48 -2.17 33.84
CA HIS A 27 -6.49 -1.11 33.98
C HIS A 27 -5.53 -1.01 32.79
N ARG A 28 -5.17 -2.15 32.18
CA ARG A 28 -4.26 -2.19 31.05
C ARG A 28 -4.93 -1.72 29.76
N ILE A 29 -6.23 -1.98 29.60
CA ILE A 29 -7.05 -1.46 28.50
C ILE A 29 -7.07 0.07 28.56
N LEU A 30 -7.36 0.66 29.73
CA LEU A 30 -7.36 2.11 29.91
C LEU A 30 -6.01 2.74 29.55
N LYS A 31 -4.89 2.19 30.06
CA LYS A 31 -3.53 2.66 29.72
C LYS A 31 -3.21 2.53 28.22
N ARG A 32 -3.69 1.48 27.55
CA ARG A 32 -3.45 1.29 26.10
C ARG A 32 -4.32 2.22 25.25
N ARG A 33 -5.54 2.55 25.69
CA ARG A 33 -6.41 3.52 25.00
C ARG A 33 -5.75 4.90 24.96
N THR A 34 -5.30 5.41 26.11
CA THR A 34 -4.62 6.71 26.18
C THR A 34 -3.32 6.73 25.36
N ALA A 35 -2.56 5.64 25.38
CA ALA A 35 -1.35 5.51 24.57
C ALA A 35 -1.64 5.50 23.06
N ARG A 36 -2.71 4.82 22.62
CA ARG A 36 -3.13 4.83 21.21
C ARG A 36 -3.60 6.21 20.76
N GLN A 37 -4.44 6.89 21.56
CA GLN A 37 -4.91 8.24 21.25
C GLN A 37 -3.74 9.19 20.99
N LYS A 38 -2.76 9.23 21.90
CA LYS A 38 -1.53 10.03 21.73
C LYS A 38 -0.75 9.66 20.46
N LEU A 39 -0.65 8.37 20.15
CA LEU A 39 0.07 7.90 18.97
C LEU A 39 -0.65 8.26 17.66
N GLU A 40 -1.98 8.17 17.66
CA GLU A 40 -2.84 8.53 16.52
C GLU A 40 -2.83 10.03 16.24
N GLU A 41 -2.81 10.87 17.27
CA GLU A 41 -2.63 12.33 17.13
C GLU A 41 -1.29 12.68 16.48
N VAL A 42 -0.20 12.04 16.94
CA VAL A 42 1.15 12.27 16.41
C VAL A 42 1.31 11.77 14.98
N LEU A 43 0.85 10.55 14.69
CA LEU A 43 1.05 9.92 13.38
C LEU A 43 -0.08 10.20 12.39
N ARG A 44 -1.17 10.89 12.80
CA ARG A 44 -2.42 11.08 12.04
C ARG A 44 -2.85 9.80 11.30
N LEU A 45 -2.63 8.66 11.96
CA LEU A 45 -2.52 7.34 11.34
C LEU A 45 -3.87 6.77 10.90
N THR A 46 -4.98 7.27 11.46
CA THR A 46 -6.27 6.56 11.47
C THR A 46 -7.35 7.17 10.58
N SER A 47 -7.20 8.40 10.06
CA SER A 47 -8.28 9.07 9.30
C SER A 47 -8.08 9.10 7.78
N LYS A 48 -6.90 8.70 7.28
CA LYS A 48 -6.57 8.75 5.86
C LYS A 48 -6.29 7.33 5.40
N GLY A 49 -7.18 6.76 4.58
CA GLY A 49 -7.11 5.38 4.11
C GLY A 49 -5.72 4.97 3.62
N ARG A 50 -5.44 3.66 3.64
CA ARG A 50 -4.12 3.12 3.26
C ARG A 50 -3.71 3.64 1.87
N LYS A 51 -2.47 4.12 1.76
CA LYS A 51 -1.90 4.54 0.47
C LYS A 51 -1.85 3.34 -0.49
N PRO A 52 -2.07 3.54 -1.80
CA PRO A 52 -1.99 2.46 -2.80
C PRO A 52 -0.61 1.80 -2.85
N TYR A 53 0.44 2.55 -2.50
CA TYR A 53 1.80 2.08 -2.30
C TYR A 53 2.46 2.90 -1.19
N LEU A 54 3.47 2.31 -0.52
CA LEU A 54 4.14 2.96 0.60
C LEU A 54 5.23 3.96 0.17
N HIS A 55 5.95 3.64 -0.91
CA HIS A 55 7.10 4.40 -1.37
C HIS A 55 7.05 4.62 -2.88
N GLU A 56 7.24 5.86 -3.31
CA GLU A 56 7.21 6.26 -4.72
C GLU A 56 8.29 5.54 -5.54
N SER A 57 9.52 5.49 -5.03
CA SER A 57 10.64 4.82 -5.71
C SER A 57 10.39 3.34 -5.97
N ARG A 58 9.71 2.65 -5.05
CA ARG A 58 9.35 1.23 -5.21
C ARG A 58 8.27 1.05 -6.26
N HIS A 59 7.28 1.93 -6.28
CA HIS A 59 6.25 1.91 -7.31
C HIS A 59 6.86 2.14 -8.70
N ALA A 60 7.69 3.17 -8.84
CA ALA A 60 8.41 3.46 -10.08
C ALA A 60 9.33 2.30 -10.51
N HIS A 61 10.02 1.65 -9.58
CA HIS A 61 10.80 0.45 -9.87
C HIS A 61 9.92 -0.69 -10.40
N ALA A 62 8.79 -0.99 -9.74
CA ALA A 62 7.87 -2.02 -10.18
C ALA A 62 7.26 -1.74 -11.56
N MET A 63 7.08 -0.47 -11.94
CA MET A 63 6.58 -0.09 -13.27
C MET A 63 7.64 -0.24 -14.37
N ARG A 64 8.91 0.03 -14.08
CA ARG A 64 10.02 -0.08 -15.07
C ARG A 64 10.48 -1.52 -15.34
N ARG A 65 10.15 -2.48 -14.47
CA ARG A 65 10.62 -3.86 -14.61
C ARG A 65 9.99 -4.51 -15.85
N PRO A 66 10.78 -5.23 -16.68
CA PRO A 66 10.25 -5.94 -17.84
C PRO A 66 9.31 -7.05 -17.39
N ARG A 67 8.26 -7.28 -18.18
CA ARG A 67 7.18 -8.23 -17.89
C ARG A 67 7.02 -9.20 -19.05
N GLY A 68 6.71 -10.45 -18.71
CA GLY A 68 6.31 -11.46 -19.69
C GLY A 68 4.83 -11.35 -20.08
N PRO A 69 4.39 -12.09 -21.10
CA PRO A 69 2.99 -12.20 -21.48
C PRO A 69 2.21 -12.84 -20.32
N GLY A 70 1.45 -12.04 -19.57
CA GLY A 70 0.80 -12.44 -18.31
C GLY A 70 1.11 -11.53 -17.12
N GLY A 71 1.92 -10.47 -17.32
CA GLY A 71 2.11 -9.41 -16.33
C GLY A 71 3.05 -9.78 -15.18
N ARG A 72 3.56 -11.02 -15.15
CA ARG A 72 4.63 -11.45 -14.25
C ARG A 72 5.93 -10.76 -14.65
N PHE A 73 6.75 -10.44 -13.67
CA PHE A 73 8.12 -10.03 -13.97
C PHE A 73 8.87 -11.19 -14.58
N LEU A 74 9.70 -10.90 -15.58
CA LEU A 74 10.62 -11.88 -16.12
C LEU A 74 11.59 -12.36 -15.03
N THR A 75 11.94 -13.63 -15.11
CA THR A 75 13.02 -14.22 -14.30
C THR A 75 14.37 -13.68 -14.76
N ALA A 76 15.40 -13.80 -13.91
CA ALA A 76 16.73 -13.28 -14.25
C ALA A 76 17.28 -13.89 -15.55
N ASP A 77 17.03 -15.18 -15.78
CA ASP A 77 17.46 -15.91 -16.97
C ASP A 77 16.72 -15.42 -18.22
N GLU A 78 15.41 -15.17 -18.12
CA GLU A 78 14.61 -14.59 -19.22
C GLU A 78 15.01 -13.13 -19.51
N VAL A 79 15.33 -12.34 -18.49
CA VAL A 79 15.84 -10.97 -18.68
C VAL A 79 17.19 -11.00 -19.38
N ALA A 80 18.09 -11.92 -19.00
CA ALA A 80 19.38 -12.07 -19.66
C ALA A 80 19.24 -12.53 -21.13
N ALA A 81 18.27 -13.40 -21.41
CA ALA A 81 17.94 -13.82 -22.77
C ALA A 81 17.33 -12.67 -23.60
N MET A 82 16.41 -11.87 -23.03
CA MET A 82 15.88 -10.67 -23.70
C MET A 82 16.96 -9.64 -23.96
N ALA A 83 17.81 -9.32 -22.97
CA ALA A 83 18.90 -8.35 -23.16
C ALA A 83 19.89 -8.80 -24.26
N LYS A 84 20.09 -10.11 -24.44
CA LYS A 84 20.87 -10.67 -25.57
C LYS A 84 20.16 -10.58 -26.92
N ASN A 85 18.83 -10.51 -26.94
CA ASN A 85 18.03 -10.40 -28.16
C ASN A 85 17.74 -8.93 -28.54
N GLU A 86 17.49 -8.05 -27.57
CA GLU A 86 17.24 -6.61 -27.77
C GLU A 86 18.45 -5.87 -28.38
N GLY A 87 19.66 -6.42 -28.21
CA GLY A 87 20.88 -5.95 -28.88
C GLY A 87 20.97 -6.30 -30.37
N LYS A 88 20.00 -7.05 -30.94
CA LYS A 88 19.98 -7.42 -32.37
C LYS A 88 18.87 -6.74 -33.20
N GLU A 89 17.87 -6.10 -32.57
CA GLU A 89 16.73 -5.50 -33.28
C GLU A 89 16.68 -3.96 -33.25
N ASN A 90 17.66 -3.27 -32.67
CA ASN A 90 17.79 -1.81 -32.79
C ASN A 90 18.88 -1.42 -33.80
N GLY A 91 18.77 -1.95 -35.02
CA GLY A 91 19.77 -1.79 -36.07
C GLY A 91 19.21 -1.66 -37.47
N ASP A 92 18.01 -1.12 -37.66
CA ASP A 92 17.53 -0.67 -38.98
C ASP A 92 16.26 0.17 -38.82
N ASP A 93 16.39 1.51 -38.80
CA ASP A 93 15.43 2.46 -39.41
C ASP A 93 15.78 3.91 -39.00
N SER A 94 16.61 4.58 -39.81
CA SER A 94 16.52 6.03 -40.08
C SER A 94 17.63 6.47 -41.04
N LYS A 95 17.51 6.01 -42.28
CA LYS A 95 18.05 6.73 -43.44
C LYS A 95 16.94 6.84 -44.48
N SER A 96 16.22 7.94 -44.45
CA SER A 96 15.65 8.54 -45.66
C SER A 96 15.52 10.06 -45.47
N ASP A 97 15.97 10.75 -46.49
CA ASP A 97 16.29 12.17 -46.56
C ASP A 97 15.07 13.09 -46.72
N GLY A 98 15.22 14.36 -46.33
CA GLY A 98 14.81 15.47 -47.21
C GLY A 98 13.68 16.42 -46.76
N ALA A 99 14.11 17.66 -46.41
CA ALA A 99 13.46 18.96 -46.66
C ALA A 99 12.14 19.27 -45.91
N SER A 100 11.87 20.47 -45.37
CA SER A 100 12.37 21.82 -45.62
C SER A 100 12.03 22.71 -44.42
N ASN A 101 12.89 23.68 -44.11
CA ASN A 101 12.62 24.73 -43.14
C ASN A 101 12.56 26.06 -43.90
N SER A 102 11.41 26.73 -43.88
CA SER A 102 11.26 28.16 -44.17
C SER A 102 10.05 28.71 -43.44
#